data_AF-A0A2T1EB18-F1
#
_entry.id   AF-A0A2T1EB18-F1
#
_cell.length_a   1.000
_cell.length_b   1.000
_cell.length_c   1.000
_cell.angle_alpha   90.00
_cell.angle_beta   90.00
_cell.angle_gamma   90.00
#
_symmetry.space_group_name_H-M   'P 1'
#
loop_
_entity.id
_entity.type
_entity.pdbx_description
1 polymer ?
#
loop_
_entity_poly.entity_id
_entity_poly.type
_entity_poly.pdbx_seq_one_letter_code
_entity_poly.pdbx_strand_id
1 'polypeptide(L)'
;MESLARVWARYEQGLASAGATLAQRQEMQKAFYNGASTLLAILKTIPDDWDGERGAAVLEGLEQECVDYAKLAIAKYEGQRGKGFGQS
;
A
#
# COMPACT_ATOMS: atom_id res chain seq x y z
N MET A 1 -17.93 9.12 -8.26
CA MET A 1 -17.36 8.50 -7.05
C MET A 1 -16.54 7.30 -7.47
N GLU A 2 -15.29 7.26 -7.03
CA GLU A 2 -14.39 6.14 -7.27
C GLU A 2 -14.72 4.98 -6.32
N SER A 3 -14.65 3.73 -6.77
CA SER A 3 -14.92 2.55 -5.93
C SER A 3 -13.66 1.74 -5.71
N LEU A 4 -13.58 1.02 -4.58
CA LEU A 4 -12.45 0.13 -4.28
C LEU A 4 -12.18 -0.89 -5.40
N ALA A 5 -13.24 -1.38 -6.07
CA ALA A 5 -13.11 -2.27 -7.21
C ALA A 5 -12.41 -1.61 -8.42
N ARG A 6 -12.69 -0.32 -8.69
CA ARG A 6 -12.01 0.43 -9.77
C ARG A 6 -10.57 0.75 -9.42
N VAL A 7 -10.29 1.05 -8.15
CA VAL A 7 -8.91 1.28 -7.67
C VAL A 7 -8.11 -0.02 -7.75
N TRP A 8 -8.68 -1.14 -7.31
CA TRP A 8 -8.08 -2.47 -7.44
C TRP A 8 -7.74 -2.78 -8.89
N ALA A 9 -8.67 -2.58 -9.84
CA ALA A 9 -8.41 -2.87 -11.25
C ALA A 9 -7.19 -2.12 -11.80
N ARG A 10 -6.97 -0.86 -11.40
CA ARG A 10 -5.76 -0.10 -11.77
C ARG A 10 -4.51 -0.60 -11.06
N TYR A 11 -4.62 -0.91 -9.77
CA TYR A 11 -3.52 -1.45 -8.97
C TYR A 11 -3.04 -2.79 -9.52
N GLU A 12 -3.97 -3.67 -9.88
CA GLU A 12 -3.70 -4.97 -10.50
C GLU A 12 -2.97 -4.81 -11.83
N GLN A 13 -3.38 -3.86 -12.67
CA GLN A 13 -2.69 -3.56 -13.95
C GLN A 13 -1.26 -3.02 -13.76
N GLY A 14 -1.02 -2.23 -12.71
CA GLY A 14 0.28 -1.60 -12.45
C GLY A 14 1.30 -2.47 -11.73
N LEU A 15 0.86 -3.39 -10.86
CA LEU A 15 1.74 -4.17 -9.97
C LEU A 15 1.73 -5.67 -10.21
N ALA A 16 0.67 -6.24 -10.79
CA ALA A 16 0.71 -7.65 -11.13
C ALA A 16 1.64 -7.83 -12.33
N SER A 17 2.85 -8.35 -12.09
CA SER A 17 3.72 -8.75 -13.20
C SER A 17 2.93 -9.69 -14.12
N ALA A 18 3.17 -9.62 -15.43
CA ALA A 18 2.48 -10.47 -16.40
C ALA A 18 2.62 -11.98 -16.08
N GLY A 19 3.61 -12.36 -15.26
CA GLY A 19 3.86 -13.73 -14.80
C GLY A 19 3.27 -14.10 -13.42
N ALA A 20 2.55 -13.21 -12.74
CA ALA A 20 1.94 -13.53 -11.45
C ALA A 20 0.86 -14.62 -11.59
N THR A 21 1.00 -15.70 -10.80
CA THR A 21 0.05 -16.82 -10.78
C THR A 21 -1.33 -16.38 -10.25
N LEU A 22 -2.37 -17.16 -10.53
CA LEU A 22 -3.72 -16.88 -10.02
C LEU A 22 -3.73 -16.78 -8.48
N ALA A 23 -3.01 -17.66 -7.79
CA ALA A 23 -2.91 -17.64 -6.34
C ALA A 23 -2.26 -16.34 -5.84
N GLN A 24 -1.18 -15.87 -6.48
CA GLN A 24 -0.53 -14.60 -6.12
C GLN A 24 -1.47 -13.41 -6.33
N ARG A 25 -2.24 -13.40 -7.43
CA ARG A 25 -3.23 -12.35 -7.69
C ARG A 25 -4.34 -12.32 -6.64
N GLN A 26 -4.83 -13.49 -6.22
CA GLN A 26 -5.83 -13.59 -5.15
C GLN A 26 -5.29 -13.11 -3.80
N GLU A 27 -4.05 -13.45 -3.45
CA GLU A 27 -3.43 -12.96 -2.21
C GLU A 27 -3.18 -11.45 -2.26
N MET A 28 -2.74 -10.91 -3.40
CA MET A 28 -2.63 -9.45 -3.59
C MET A 28 -3.99 -8.76 -3.43
N GLN A 29 -5.06 -9.34 -3.97
CA GLN A 29 -6.41 -8.80 -3.86
C GLN A 29 -6.90 -8.80 -2.41
N LYS A 30 -6.69 -9.89 -1.67
CA LYS A 30 -7.01 -9.96 -0.24
C LYS A 30 -6.24 -8.91 0.55
N ALA A 31 -4.94 -8.77 0.31
CA ALA A 31 -4.11 -7.78 0.98
C ALA A 31 -4.60 -6.35 0.70
N PHE A 32 -4.97 -6.04 -0.55
CA PHE A 32 -5.54 -4.74 -0.92
C PHE A 32 -6.82 -4.41 -0.16
N TYR A 33 -7.81 -5.31 -0.15
CA TYR A 33 -9.08 -5.07 0.53
C TYR A 33 -8.93 -5.03 2.06
N ASN A 34 -8.04 -5.85 2.63
CA ASN A 34 -7.71 -5.77 4.05
C ASN A 34 -7.08 -4.42 4.40
N GLY A 35 -6.11 -3.94 3.59
CA GLY A 35 -5.50 -2.62 3.76
C GLY A 35 -6.53 -1.49 3.69
N ALA A 36 -7.44 -1.53 2.71
CA ALA A 36 -8.53 -0.56 2.59
C ALA A 36 -9.46 -0.57 3.81
N SER A 37 -9.79 -1.75 4.35
CA SER A 37 -10.58 -1.88 5.57
C SER A 37 -9.87 -1.30 6.79
N THR A 38 -8.57 -1.53 6.93
CA THR A 38 -7.76 -0.96 8.03
C THR A 38 -7.68 0.56 7.93
N LEU A 39 -7.48 1.11 6.74
CA LEU A 39 -7.49 2.56 6.52
C LEU A 39 -8.85 3.17 6.90
N LEU A 40 -9.95 2.53 6.50
CA LEU A 40 -11.29 2.96 6.91
C LEU A 40 -11.47 2.92 8.44
N ALA A 41 -10.89 1.94 9.13
CA ALA A 41 -10.94 1.89 10.59
C ALA A 41 -10.18 3.07 11.22
N ILE A 42 -9.00 3.43 10.70
CA ILE A 42 -8.24 4.61 11.13
C ILE A 42 -9.07 5.88 10.89
N LEU A 43 -9.61 6.07 9.69
CA LEU A 43 -10.40 7.24 9.34
C LEU A 43 -11.65 7.40 10.22
N LYS A 44 -12.22 6.29 10.72
CA LYS A 44 -13.36 6.31 11.67
C LYS A 44 -12.98 6.71 13.10
N THR A 45 -11.70 6.68 13.48
CA THR A 45 -11.26 7.16 14.80
C THR A 45 -11.15 8.68 14.87
N ILE A 46 -11.26 9.31 13.72
CA ILE A 46 -11.09 10.75 13.56
C ILE A 46 -12.44 11.43 13.84
N PRO A 47 -12.46 12.53 14.60
CA PRO A 47 -13.68 13.31 14.87
C PRO A 47 -14.40 13.79 13.60
N ASP A 48 -15.74 13.84 13.65
CA ASP A 48 -16.60 14.29 12.54
C ASP A 48 -16.47 15.78 12.21
N ASP A 49 -15.83 16.59 13.07
CA ASP A 49 -15.67 18.04 12.95
C ASP A 49 -14.46 18.46 12.09
N TRP A 50 -14.10 17.64 11.10
CA TRP A 50 -13.03 17.95 10.16
C TRP A 50 -13.33 19.22 9.36
N ASP A 51 -12.62 20.29 9.70
CA ASP A 51 -12.32 21.32 8.71
C ASP A 51 -11.37 20.73 7.64
N GLY A 52 -11.38 21.35 6.45
CA GLY A 52 -10.60 20.84 5.32
C GLY A 52 -9.09 20.80 5.57
N GLU A 53 -8.57 21.55 6.55
CA GLU A 53 -7.15 21.66 6.86
C GLU A 53 -6.66 20.51 7.74
N ARG A 54 -7.38 20.20 8.83
CA ARG A 54 -7.10 19.01 9.66
C ARG A 54 -7.24 17.73 8.86
N GLY A 55 -8.21 17.71 7.95
CA GLY A 55 -8.42 16.57 7.07
C GLY A 55 -7.27 16.29 6.12
N ALA A 56 -6.78 17.35 5.48
CA ALA A 56 -5.61 17.26 4.63
C ALA A 56 -4.37 16.79 5.41
N ALA A 57 -4.13 17.34 6.61
CA ALA A 57 -2.95 17.01 7.42
C ALA A 57 -2.89 15.52 7.83
N VAL A 58 -4.02 14.91 8.19
CA VAL A 58 -4.02 13.47 8.54
C VAL A 58 -3.84 12.60 7.30
N LEU A 59 -4.46 12.95 6.17
CA LEU A 59 -4.25 12.22 4.93
C LEU A 59 -2.80 12.31 4.46
N GLU A 60 -2.17 13.48 4.58
CA GLU A 60 -0.76 13.71 4.27
C GLU A 60 0.15 12.89 5.21
N GLY A 61 -0.15 12.85 6.52
CA GLY A 61 0.59 12.00 7.46
C GLY A 61 0.53 10.51 7.11
N LEU A 62 -0.66 10.00 6.78
CA LEU A 62 -0.84 8.60 6.36
C LEU A 62 -0.12 8.29 5.03
N GLU A 63 -0.13 9.23 4.10
CA GLU A 63 0.63 9.11 2.84
C GLU A 63 2.14 9.06 3.10
N GLN A 64 2.64 9.95 3.98
CA GLN A 64 4.05 10.00 4.33
C GLN A 64 4.53 8.70 4.99
N GLU A 65 3.73 8.10 5.89
CA GLU A 65 4.03 6.79 6.48
C GLU A 65 4.17 5.69 5.42
N CYS A 66 3.29 5.69 4.40
CA CYS A 66 3.35 4.74 3.29
C CYS A 66 4.62 4.93 2.45
N VAL A 67 4.98 6.19 2.15
CA VAL A 67 6.19 6.55 1.42
C VAL A 67 7.45 6.11 2.17
N ASP A 68 7.51 6.37 3.47
CA ASP A 68 8.67 6.02 4.28
C ASP A 68 8.83 4.51 4.46
N TYR A 69 7.72 3.78 4.61
CA TYR A 69 7.75 2.33 4.55
C TYR A 69 8.27 1.82 3.20
N ALA A 70 7.81 2.38 2.07
CA ALA A 70 8.27 1.97 0.75
C ALA A 70 9.78 2.17 0.57
N LYS A 71 10.32 3.31 1.02
CA LYS A 71 11.77 3.58 1.01
C LYS A 71 12.53 2.54 1.85
N LEU A 72 12.05 2.22 3.05
CA LEU A 72 12.66 1.22 3.93
C LEU A 72 12.63 -0.18 3.31
N ALA A 73 11.51 -0.56 2.70
CA ALA A 73 11.36 -1.84 2.03
C ALA A 73 12.35 -1.97 0.86
N ILE A 74 12.46 -0.94 0.02
CA ILE A 74 13.43 -0.89 -1.09
C ILE A 74 14.86 -1.03 -0.57
N ALA A 75 15.25 -0.25 0.44
CA ALA A 75 16.59 -0.31 1.04
C ALA A 75 16.91 -1.71 1.61
N LYS A 76 15.92 -2.38 2.22
CA LYS A 76 16.07 -3.75 2.73
C LYS A 76 16.29 -4.76 1.60
N TYR A 77 15.55 -4.66 0.49
CA TYR A 77 15.73 -5.54 -0.66
C TYR A 77 17.06 -5.34 -1.37
N GLU A 78 17.52 -4.10 -1.50
CA GLU A 78 18.83 -3.78 -2.09
C GLU A 78 19.99 -4.26 -1.20
N GLY A 79 19.89 -4.05 0.11
CA GLY A 79 20.88 -4.54 1.09
C GLY A 79 20.97 -6.07 1.15
N GLN A 80 19.89 -6.78 0.82
CA GLN A 80 19.87 -8.25 0.71
C GLN A 80 20.46 -8.74 -0.62
N ARG A 81 20.26 -8.04 -1.74
CA ARG A 81 20.91 -8.37 -3.03
C ARG A 81 22.44 -8.28 -2.97
N GLY A 82 22.99 -7.34 -2.20
CA GLY A 82 24.43 -7.18 -2.02
C GLY A 82 25.13 -8.31 -1.24
N LYS A 83 24.37 -9.15 -0.51
CA LYS A 83 24.92 -10.25 0.31
C LYS A 83 24.78 -11.64 -0.34
N GLY A 84 24.16 -11.74 -1.52
CA GLY A 84 23.82 -13.01 -2.17
C GLY A 84 24.78 -13.51 -3.27
N PHE A 85 25.83 -12.76 -3.62
CA PHE A 85 26.75 -13.11 -4.72
C PHE A 85 28.22 -13.22 -4.31
N GLY A 86 28.49 -13.58 -3.05
CA GLY A 86 29.85 -13.70 -2.54
C GLY A 86 29.98 -14.79 -1.50
N GLN A 87 29.68 -16.03 -1.87
CA GLN A 87 30.26 -17.25 -1.30
C GLN A 87 29.72 -18.47 -2.05
N SER A 88 30.51 -18.95 -3.01
CA SER A 88 30.47 -20.30 -3.55
C SER A 88 31.90 -20.73 -3.78
#